data_AF-A0A349L6C9-F1
#
_entry.id   AF-A0A349L6C9-F1
#
_cell.length_a   1.000
_cell.length_b   1.000
_cell.length_c   1.000
_cell.angle_alpha   90.00
_cell.angle_beta   90.00
_cell.angle_gamma   90.00
#
_symmetry.space_group_name_H-M   'P 1'
#
loop_
_entity.id
_entity.type
_entity.pdbx_description
1 polymer ?
#
loop_
_entity_poly.entity_id
_entity_poly.type
_entity_poly.pdbx_seq_one_letter_code
_entity_poly.pdbx_strand_id
1 'polypeptide(L)'
;MSSFDRGGRAHWKEYHVFNPWHHRRRRCAILFDCLERQNHAGAAGRRTGSRVAVRRSLFVDGRAAQRGPRRPSLGGLSVSLSRASGALNPGAFNRIVRTAAAAGILAGLFLAGVQKIQVSPIIQQAEVYEDAAAASAAPVLAEHADEAHAAPDAEHEHEHEHEHEHEHGAAGAHEHEHEHGHAAWQPENGVERSFFTALADVSMAVGFGLLLAGAISLRGKAGGWRAGLLWGAAGYAVFFLAPSLGLPPEVPGTAAAPLAARQLWWLATVLASGTGLSLIVFARAWPLKLGGAALLLLPHLVGAPQALLPASAAPEELAHAFIYATALANAAFWLVLGTLAGFFYKKFA
;
A
#
# COMPACT_ATOMS: atom_id res chain seq x y z
N MET A 1 78.14 -29.14 -17.03
CA MET A 1 77.10 -28.55 -17.91
C MET A 1 75.83 -28.40 -17.08
N SER A 2 75.20 -27.25 -16.87
CA SER A 2 75.28 -25.94 -17.52
C SER A 2 74.95 -24.86 -16.47
N SER A 3 75.81 -23.84 -16.43
CA SER A 3 75.52 -22.48 -15.96
C SER A 3 74.61 -21.75 -16.96
N PHE A 4 73.80 -20.80 -16.50
CA PHE A 4 73.45 -19.48 -17.08
C PHE A 4 72.16 -19.00 -16.35
N ASP A 5 72.13 -17.98 -15.49
CA ASP A 5 72.58 -16.58 -15.54
C ASP A 5 71.61 -15.62 -16.27
N ARG A 6 71.35 -14.49 -15.58
CA ARG A 6 70.75 -13.20 -16.03
C ARG A 6 69.28 -13.21 -16.50
N GLY A 7 68.45 -12.21 -16.18
CA GLY A 7 68.66 -10.89 -15.59
C GLY A 7 67.42 -10.02 -15.82
N GLY A 8 67.27 -8.93 -15.07
CA GLY A 8 66.24 -7.92 -15.36
C GLY A 8 65.90 -7.02 -14.18
N ARG A 9 66.77 -6.04 -13.89
CA ARG A 9 66.49 -4.95 -12.95
C ARG A 9 65.57 -3.90 -13.58
N ALA A 10 64.65 -3.41 -12.75
CA ALA A 10 64.19 -2.03 -12.57
C ALA A 10 63.68 -1.22 -13.78
N HIS A 11 62.44 -0.72 -13.71
CA HIS A 11 62.25 0.75 -13.68
C HIS A 11 60.87 1.15 -13.16
N TRP A 12 60.88 2.19 -12.33
CA TRP A 12 59.76 2.88 -11.71
C TRP A 12 58.93 3.67 -12.72
N LYS A 13 57.63 3.79 -12.45
CA LYS A 13 56.80 4.95 -12.82
C LYS A 13 55.77 5.19 -11.72
N GLU A 14 56.14 6.02 -10.75
CA GLU A 14 55.18 6.84 -10.03
C GLU A 14 54.67 7.94 -10.98
N TYR A 15 53.35 8.08 -11.07
CA TYR A 15 52.73 9.36 -11.34
C TYR A 15 51.76 9.64 -10.19
N HIS A 16 52.12 10.65 -9.40
CA HIS A 16 51.20 11.38 -8.54
C HIS A 16 50.15 12.11 -9.41
N VAL A 17 48.99 12.42 -8.81
CA VAL A 17 48.49 13.80 -8.59
C VAL A 17 46.93 13.85 -8.56
N PHE A 18 46.42 14.43 -7.45
CA PHE A 18 45.14 15.16 -7.25
C PHE A 18 43.80 14.45 -6.92
N ASN A 19 43.46 14.51 -5.62
CA ASN A 19 42.17 14.95 -5.04
C ASN A 19 42.06 16.50 -5.22
N PRO A 20 40.94 17.29 -5.06
CA PRO A 20 39.60 17.01 -4.51
C PRO A 20 38.40 17.74 -5.20
N TRP A 21 37.15 17.34 -4.91
CA TRP A 21 35.96 18.19 -5.18
C TRP A 21 35.19 18.48 -3.90
N HIS A 22 35.33 19.74 -3.47
CA HIS A 22 34.66 20.36 -2.34
C HIS A 22 33.38 21.12 -2.74
N HIS A 23 32.48 21.21 -1.76
CA HIS A 23 31.61 22.34 -1.40
C HIS A 23 30.40 22.78 -2.26
N ARG A 24 29.23 22.71 -1.61
CA ARG A 24 28.37 23.90 -1.39
C ARG A 24 27.85 23.93 0.05
N ARG A 25 28.35 24.87 0.86
CA ARG A 25 27.59 25.47 1.96
C ARG A 25 27.80 26.98 1.91
N ARG A 26 26.68 27.70 1.79
CA ARG A 26 26.59 29.15 2.01
C ARG A 26 26.51 29.39 3.51
N ARG A 27 27.12 30.49 3.99
CA ARG A 27 26.56 31.36 5.04
C ARG A 27 27.29 32.71 5.06
N CYS A 28 26.49 33.77 5.07
CA CYS A 28 26.88 35.16 5.28
C CYS A 28 27.17 35.44 6.77
N ALA A 29 28.07 36.39 7.04
CA ALA A 29 28.06 37.39 8.13
C ALA A 29 29.28 38.31 7.86
N ILE A 30 29.10 39.57 7.41
CA ILE A 30 28.81 40.80 8.17
C ILE A 30 29.97 41.23 9.09
N LEU A 31 30.50 42.44 8.77
CA LEU A 31 31.24 43.44 9.57
C LEU A 31 32.28 42.96 10.60
N PHE A 32 33.51 43.48 10.51
CA PHE A 32 34.06 44.41 11.53
C PHE A 32 35.39 45.02 11.08
N ASP A 33 35.56 46.30 11.42
CA ASP A 33 36.81 47.08 11.40
C ASP A 33 38.03 46.33 11.94
N CYS A 34 39.21 46.59 11.35
CA CYS A 34 40.36 46.98 12.15
C CYS A 34 41.41 47.71 11.30
N LEU A 35 41.61 48.98 11.67
CA LEU A 35 42.73 49.84 11.36
C LEU A 35 44.07 49.25 11.84
N GLU A 36 45.15 49.92 11.45
CA GLU A 36 46.55 49.79 11.93
C GLU A 36 47.47 48.79 11.22
N ARG A 37 48.24 49.32 10.26
CA ARG A 37 49.69 49.44 10.50
C ARG A 37 50.33 50.52 9.63
N GLN A 38 50.84 51.53 10.31
CA GLN A 38 51.68 52.58 9.77
C GLN A 38 53.15 52.13 9.66
N ASN A 39 53.83 52.81 8.74
CA ASN A 39 55.25 53.19 8.73
C ASN A 39 56.32 52.10 8.54
N HIS A 40 56.94 52.11 7.36
CA HIS A 40 58.38 52.37 7.25
C HIS A 40 58.68 53.16 5.96
N ALA A 41 59.42 54.26 6.13
CA ALA A 41 59.88 55.17 5.09
C ALA A 41 61.08 54.60 4.32
N GLY A 42 61.21 54.98 3.05
CA GLY A 42 62.41 54.70 2.24
C GLY A 42 62.29 55.29 0.84
N ALA A 43 63.08 56.32 0.58
CA ALA A 43 63.02 57.23 -0.56
C ALA A 43 63.31 56.60 -1.94
N ALA A 44 62.70 57.17 -2.99
CA ALA A 44 63.34 57.64 -4.25
C ALA A 44 62.36 57.56 -5.43
N GLY A 45 62.24 58.64 -6.22
CA GLY A 45 61.70 58.53 -7.59
C GLY A 45 60.81 59.65 -8.11
N ARG A 46 61.42 60.81 -8.38
CA ARG A 46 61.02 61.85 -9.36
C ARG A 46 60.09 61.41 -10.51
N ARG A 47 58.98 62.13 -10.75
CA ARG A 47 58.66 62.95 -11.97
C ARG A 47 57.15 63.15 -12.22
N THR A 48 56.74 64.42 -12.18
CA THR A 48 55.91 65.17 -13.15
C THR A 48 54.65 64.54 -13.76
N GLY A 49 53.51 65.23 -13.64
CA GLY A 49 52.44 65.15 -14.65
C GLY A 49 51.03 65.45 -14.15
N SER A 50 50.72 66.72 -13.89
CA SER A 50 49.35 67.20 -13.83
C SER A 50 48.71 67.12 -15.23
N ARG A 51 47.49 66.60 -15.35
CA ARG A 51 46.49 67.10 -16.31
C ARG A 51 45.07 66.77 -15.87
N VAL A 52 44.33 67.86 -15.72
CA VAL A 52 42.91 68.02 -15.46
C VAL A 52 42.10 67.78 -16.75
N ALA A 53 40.95 67.10 -16.64
CA ALA A 53 39.79 67.20 -17.54
C ALA A 53 38.57 66.66 -16.76
N VAL A 54 37.73 67.47 -16.10
CA VAL A 54 36.67 68.37 -16.57
C VAL A 54 35.49 67.68 -17.29
N ARG A 55 34.33 67.80 -16.62
CA ARG A 55 32.93 67.75 -17.08
C ARG A 55 32.39 66.37 -17.48
N ARG A 56 31.16 65.99 -17.10
CA ARG A 56 29.93 66.81 -17.06
C ARG A 56 28.92 66.18 -16.10
N SER A 57 28.36 67.02 -15.22
CA SER A 57 27.23 66.76 -14.34
C SER A 57 25.92 66.65 -15.14
N LEU A 58 25.05 65.71 -14.74
CA LEU A 58 23.61 65.81 -14.93
C LEU A 58 22.92 65.27 -13.68
N PHE A 59 22.51 66.21 -12.82
CA PHE A 59 21.44 66.02 -11.85
C PHE A 59 20.12 66.09 -12.59
N VAL A 60 19.29 65.05 -12.46
CA VAL A 60 17.82 65.17 -12.55
C VAL A 60 17.27 64.35 -11.40
N ASP A 61 16.69 65.06 -10.44
CA ASP A 61 15.90 64.53 -9.35
C ASP A 61 14.43 64.55 -9.82
N GLY A 62 13.77 63.40 -9.79
CA GLY A 62 12.44 63.23 -10.36
C GLY A 62 11.71 62.08 -9.67
N ARG A 63 10.91 62.44 -8.66
CA ARG A 63 10.08 61.53 -7.87
C ARG A 63 9.16 60.69 -8.78
N ALA A 64 9.31 59.38 -8.71
CA ALA A 64 8.24 58.43 -8.97
C ALA A 64 8.38 57.25 -8.00
N ALA A 65 7.64 57.31 -6.89
CA ALA A 65 7.55 56.24 -5.92
C ALA A 65 6.71 55.08 -6.48
N GLN A 66 7.34 54.15 -7.21
CA GLN A 66 6.72 52.84 -7.45
C GLN A 66 6.94 51.96 -6.23
N ARG A 67 5.97 51.99 -5.30
CA ARG A 67 5.85 50.97 -4.25
C ARG A 67 5.42 49.66 -4.90
N GLY A 68 6.39 48.85 -5.33
CA GLY A 68 6.14 47.46 -5.73
C GLY A 68 5.57 46.65 -4.55
N PRO A 69 4.62 45.73 -4.79
CA PRO A 69 4.05 44.90 -3.73
C PRO A 69 5.14 44.01 -3.10
N ARG A 70 5.42 44.25 -1.81
CA ARG A 70 6.28 43.39 -0.97
C ARG A 70 5.54 42.13 -0.52
N ARG A 71 5.10 41.31 -1.47
CA ARG A 71 4.74 39.90 -1.19
C ARG A 71 5.24 39.06 -2.35
N PRO A 72 6.12 38.07 -2.13
CA PRO A 72 6.36 37.08 -3.18
C PRO A 72 5.01 36.42 -3.47
N SER A 73 4.64 36.37 -4.74
CA SER A 73 3.59 35.45 -5.19
C SER A 73 3.98 34.07 -4.66
N LEU A 74 3.02 33.37 -4.05
CA LEU A 74 3.18 31.96 -3.71
C LEU A 74 3.60 31.25 -4.99
N GLY A 75 4.90 30.98 -5.11
CA GLY A 75 5.47 30.25 -6.22
C GLY A 75 4.71 28.94 -6.28
N GLY A 76 3.95 28.77 -7.36
CA GLY A 76 3.20 27.56 -7.61
C GLY A 76 4.14 26.39 -7.34
N LEU A 77 3.67 25.45 -6.51
CA LEU A 77 4.26 24.14 -6.41
C LEU A 77 4.19 23.54 -7.82
N SER A 78 5.21 23.78 -8.63
CA SER A 78 5.39 23.08 -9.89
C SER A 78 5.76 21.66 -9.53
N VAL A 79 4.74 20.87 -9.22
CA VAL A 79 4.83 19.43 -9.29
C VAL A 79 5.17 19.15 -10.74
N SER A 80 6.47 18.95 -11.02
CA SER A 80 6.95 18.63 -12.36
C SER A 80 6.36 17.27 -12.73
N LEU A 81 5.21 17.30 -13.39
CA LEU A 81 4.51 16.14 -13.97
C LEU A 81 5.38 15.41 -15.01
N SER A 82 6.50 16.01 -15.44
CA SER A 82 7.48 15.40 -16.33
C SER A 82 8.05 14.08 -15.82
N ARG A 83 8.06 13.84 -14.49
CA ARG A 83 8.47 12.53 -13.94
C ARG A 83 7.35 11.48 -14.00
N ALA A 84 6.08 11.91 -14.00
CA ALA A 84 4.93 11.02 -14.22
C ALA A 84 4.79 10.60 -15.68
N SER A 85 5.26 11.42 -16.63
CA SER A 85 5.24 11.11 -18.07
C SER A 85 6.01 9.84 -18.44
N GLY A 86 7.01 9.44 -17.65
CA GLY A 86 7.74 8.19 -17.87
C GLY A 86 6.91 6.93 -17.62
N ALA A 87 5.88 7.02 -16.77
CA ALA A 87 5.00 5.89 -16.45
C ALA A 87 3.96 5.60 -17.55
N LEU A 88 3.67 6.58 -18.41
CA LEU A 88 2.75 6.44 -19.56
C LEU A 88 3.45 6.00 -20.85
N ASN A 89 4.76 5.72 -20.81
CA ASN A 89 5.46 5.14 -21.95
C ASN A 89 4.95 3.70 -22.15
N PRO A 90 4.55 3.28 -23.37
CA PRO A 90 4.17 1.90 -23.67
C PRO A 90 5.19 0.86 -23.18
N GLY A 91 6.49 1.21 -23.17
CA GLY A 91 7.55 0.35 -22.62
C GLY A 91 7.48 0.19 -21.10
N ALA A 92 7.15 1.24 -20.35
CA ALA A 92 7.00 1.19 -18.90
C ALA A 92 5.73 0.41 -18.50
N PHE A 93 4.62 0.60 -19.23
CA PHE A 93 3.40 -0.15 -19.03
C PHE A 93 3.60 -1.66 -19.27
N ASN A 94 4.18 -2.04 -20.42
CA ASN A 94 4.47 -3.44 -20.74
C ASN A 94 5.39 -4.09 -19.69
N ARG A 95 6.37 -3.34 -19.18
CA ARG A 95 7.25 -3.80 -18.11
C ARG A 95 6.48 -4.06 -16.81
N ILE A 96 5.57 -3.16 -16.42
CA ILE A 96 4.72 -3.32 -15.23
C ILE A 96 3.86 -4.59 -15.37
N VAL A 97 3.15 -4.73 -16.49
CA VAL A 97 2.23 -5.87 -16.73
C VAL A 97 3.00 -7.20 -16.74
N ARG A 98 4.12 -7.30 -17.48
CA ARG A 98 4.92 -8.54 -17.53
C ARG A 98 5.53 -8.89 -16.17
N THR A 99 5.97 -7.89 -15.41
CA THR A 99 6.48 -8.08 -14.05
C THR A 99 5.38 -8.62 -13.14
N ALA A 100 4.21 -7.99 -13.15
CA ALA A 100 3.10 -8.35 -12.29
C ALA A 100 2.54 -9.73 -12.63
N ALA A 101 2.40 -10.08 -13.91
CA ALA A 101 1.98 -11.41 -14.33
C ALA A 101 2.97 -12.49 -13.87
N ALA A 102 4.26 -12.31 -14.14
CA ALA A 102 5.28 -13.31 -13.77
C ALA A 102 5.44 -13.45 -12.25
N ALA A 103 5.50 -12.34 -11.51
CA ALA A 103 5.62 -12.37 -10.06
C ALA A 103 4.33 -12.85 -9.38
N GLY A 104 3.18 -12.37 -9.85
CA GLY A 104 1.86 -12.68 -9.31
C GLY A 104 1.47 -14.14 -9.48
N ILE A 105 1.67 -14.73 -10.66
CA ILE A 105 1.36 -16.16 -10.88
C ILE A 105 2.21 -17.03 -9.95
N LEU A 106 3.52 -16.80 -9.88
CA LEU A 106 4.42 -17.59 -9.03
C LEU A 106 4.11 -17.41 -7.53
N ALA A 107 3.88 -16.17 -7.09
CA ALA A 107 3.56 -15.90 -5.68
C ALA A 107 2.16 -16.39 -5.29
N GLY A 108 1.18 -16.31 -6.20
CA GLY A 108 -0.17 -16.80 -5.97
C GLY A 108 -0.23 -18.32 -5.87
N LEU A 109 0.46 -19.05 -6.76
CA LEU A 109 0.58 -20.51 -6.64
C LEU A 109 1.31 -20.92 -5.36
N PHE A 110 2.33 -20.16 -4.96
CA PHE A 110 3.00 -20.36 -3.68
C PHE A 110 2.03 -20.17 -2.49
N LEU A 111 1.26 -19.08 -2.49
CA LEU A 111 0.27 -18.81 -1.44
C LEU A 111 -0.80 -19.91 -1.37
N ALA A 112 -1.33 -20.36 -2.50
CA ALA A 112 -2.30 -21.44 -2.55
C ALA A 112 -1.76 -22.73 -1.92
N GLY A 113 -0.50 -23.07 -2.18
CA GLY A 113 0.17 -24.20 -1.53
C GLY A 113 0.30 -24.01 -0.01
N VAL A 114 0.69 -22.82 0.44
CA VAL A 114 0.80 -22.51 1.87
C VAL A 114 -0.57 -22.57 2.56
N GLN A 115 -1.62 -21.98 1.97
CA GLN A 115 -2.98 -22.02 2.50
C GLN A 115 -3.51 -23.45 2.59
N LYS A 116 -3.26 -24.28 1.56
CA LYS A 116 -3.68 -25.68 1.56
C LYS A 116 -3.08 -26.47 2.74
N ILE A 117 -1.83 -26.19 3.07
CA ILE A 117 -1.10 -26.92 4.13
C ILE A 117 -1.42 -26.35 5.52
N GLN A 118 -1.48 -25.02 5.68
CA GLN A 118 -1.56 -24.37 6.99
C GLN A 118 -2.98 -23.93 7.37
N VAL A 119 -3.70 -23.31 6.44
CA VAL A 119 -4.95 -22.60 6.75
C VAL A 119 -6.16 -23.52 6.58
N SER A 120 -6.19 -24.31 5.50
CA SER A 120 -7.27 -25.26 5.22
C SER A 120 -7.59 -26.24 6.35
N PRO A 121 -6.63 -26.88 7.05
CA PRO A 121 -6.97 -27.79 8.15
C PRO A 121 -7.62 -27.07 9.33
N ILE A 122 -7.23 -25.81 9.60
CA ILE A 122 -7.80 -25.00 10.68
C ILE A 122 -9.25 -24.62 10.34
N ILE A 123 -9.52 -24.24 9.09
CA ILE A 123 -10.88 -23.94 8.61
C ILE A 123 -11.80 -25.15 8.76
N GLN A 124 -11.35 -26.34 8.34
CA GLN A 124 -12.16 -27.56 8.46
C GLN A 124 -12.46 -27.92 9.92
N GLN A 125 -11.52 -27.67 10.83
CA GLN A 125 -11.78 -27.84 12.26
C GLN A 125 -12.80 -26.83 12.78
N ALA A 126 -12.74 -25.57 12.33
CA ALA A 126 -13.71 -24.54 12.71
C ALA A 126 -15.13 -24.86 12.19
N GLU A 127 -15.25 -25.36 10.95
CA GLU A 127 -16.52 -25.79 10.34
C GLU A 127 -17.25 -26.82 11.24
N VAL A 128 -16.53 -27.79 11.83
CA VAL A 128 -17.13 -28.79 12.75
C VAL A 128 -17.76 -28.14 13.99
N TYR A 129 -17.16 -27.08 14.53
CA TYR A 129 -17.72 -26.37 15.69
C TYR A 129 -18.92 -25.51 15.29
N GLU A 130 -18.89 -24.90 14.10
CA GLU A 130 -20.00 -24.14 13.55
C GLU A 130 -21.22 -25.04 13.31
N ASP A 131 -21.02 -26.21 12.71
CA ASP A 131 -22.07 -27.21 12.47
C ASP A 131 -22.67 -27.72 13.79
N ALA A 132 -21.83 -27.98 14.80
CA ALA A 132 -22.28 -28.41 16.13
C ALA A 132 -23.06 -27.31 16.87
N ALA A 133 -22.64 -26.05 16.73
CA ALA A 133 -23.35 -24.90 17.30
C ALA A 133 -24.72 -24.70 16.62
N ALA A 134 -24.79 -24.86 15.29
CA ALA A 134 -26.04 -24.80 14.54
C ALA A 134 -27.02 -25.92 14.95
N ALA A 135 -26.53 -27.15 15.12
CA ALA A 135 -27.33 -28.28 15.59
C ALA A 135 -27.88 -28.07 17.01
N SER A 136 -27.12 -27.39 17.87
CA SER A 136 -27.51 -27.09 19.26
C SER A 136 -28.50 -25.91 19.37
N ALA A 137 -28.60 -25.07 18.34
CA ALA A 137 -29.53 -23.94 18.28
C ALA A 137 -30.92 -24.34 17.71
N ALA A 138 -31.00 -25.43 16.96
CA ALA A 138 -32.24 -25.93 16.37
C ALA A 138 -33.33 -26.49 17.33
N PRO A 139 -33.05 -26.96 18.58
CA PRO A 139 -34.07 -27.67 19.35
C PRO A 139 -35.04 -26.76 20.14
N VAL A 140 -34.85 -25.43 20.18
CA VAL A 140 -35.65 -24.54 21.04
C VAL A 140 -36.97 -24.03 20.43
N LEU A 141 -37.28 -24.32 19.17
CA LEU A 141 -38.53 -23.88 18.53
C LEU A 141 -39.61 -24.98 18.39
N ALA A 142 -39.31 -26.23 18.78
CA ALA A 142 -40.25 -27.35 18.64
C ALA A 142 -41.05 -27.67 19.92
N GLU A 143 -40.66 -27.17 21.10
CA GLU A 143 -41.25 -27.59 22.40
C GLU A 143 -42.41 -26.69 22.90
N HIS A 144 -42.96 -25.80 22.06
CA HIS A 144 -44.09 -24.92 22.43
C HIS A 144 -45.32 -25.05 21.52
N ALA A 145 -45.41 -26.10 20.70
CA ALA A 145 -46.53 -26.27 19.77
C ALA A 145 -47.63 -27.26 20.21
N ASP A 146 -47.48 -27.99 21.33
CA ASP A 146 -48.39 -29.11 21.66
C ASP A 146 -49.51 -28.83 22.68
N GLU A 147 -49.71 -27.59 23.15
CA GLU A 147 -50.78 -27.27 24.11
C GLU A 147 -51.69 -26.14 23.66
N ALA A 148 -52.44 -26.35 22.56
CA ALA A 148 -53.66 -25.59 22.30
C ALA A 148 -54.64 -26.32 21.36
N HIS A 149 -55.67 -26.89 21.98
CA HIS A 149 -57.03 -27.11 21.47
C HIS A 149 -57.37 -28.36 20.64
N ALA A 150 -57.88 -29.34 21.40
CA ALA A 150 -58.85 -30.33 20.99
C ALA A 150 -60.25 -29.71 20.71
N ALA A 151 -61.00 -30.41 19.82
CA ALA A 151 -62.47 -30.49 19.64
C ALA A 151 -63.00 -30.00 18.25
N PRO A 152 -64.07 -30.60 17.68
CA PRO A 152 -63.97 -31.40 16.45
C PRO A 152 -65.00 -31.04 15.33
N ASP A 153 -64.82 -31.73 14.20
CA ASP A 153 -65.79 -32.12 13.14
C ASP A 153 -66.76 -31.08 12.53
N ALA A 154 -66.54 -30.79 11.24
CA ALA A 154 -67.62 -30.57 10.26
C ALA A 154 -67.12 -30.83 8.83
N GLU A 155 -67.73 -31.84 8.21
CA GLU A 155 -67.62 -32.25 6.81
C GLU A 155 -68.26 -31.20 5.88
N HIS A 156 -67.71 -30.99 4.68
CA HIS A 156 -68.51 -30.73 3.47
C HIS A 156 -67.69 -30.83 2.16
N GLU A 157 -68.26 -31.60 1.23
CA GLU A 157 -67.78 -31.96 -0.11
C GLU A 157 -68.01 -30.87 -1.17
N HIS A 158 -67.38 -31.07 -2.32
CA HIS A 158 -67.25 -30.22 -3.51
C HIS A 158 -68.54 -30.01 -4.34
N GLU A 159 -68.63 -28.90 -5.10
CA GLU A 159 -68.91 -28.88 -6.57
C GLU A 159 -68.79 -27.47 -7.19
N HIS A 160 -68.40 -27.42 -8.47
CA HIS A 160 -68.13 -26.23 -9.30
C HIS A 160 -69.36 -25.77 -10.10
N GLU A 161 -69.48 -24.47 -10.42
CA GLU A 161 -69.55 -23.91 -11.80
C GLU A 161 -69.99 -22.42 -11.87
N HIS A 162 -69.25 -21.65 -12.70
CA HIS A 162 -69.56 -20.41 -13.45
C HIS A 162 -70.16 -19.18 -12.70
N GLU A 163 -69.71 -17.93 -12.84
CA GLU A 163 -69.40 -17.11 -14.03
C GLU A 163 -68.92 -15.74 -13.49
N HIS A 164 -67.93 -15.06 -14.09
CA HIS A 164 -67.83 -13.59 -14.10
C HIS A 164 -66.71 -13.12 -15.05
N GLU A 165 -67.10 -12.53 -16.18
CA GLU A 165 -66.26 -11.68 -17.01
C GLU A 165 -66.16 -10.29 -16.41
N HIS A 166 -64.95 -9.73 -16.29
CA HIS A 166 -64.71 -8.29 -16.32
C HIS A 166 -63.35 -7.99 -16.97
N GLU A 167 -63.42 -7.23 -18.06
CA GLU A 167 -62.32 -6.55 -18.73
C GLU A 167 -61.97 -5.25 -17.97
N HIS A 168 -60.67 -4.94 -17.83
CA HIS A 168 -60.04 -3.61 -18.00
C HIS A 168 -58.71 -3.48 -17.21
N GLY A 169 -57.66 -3.06 -17.92
CA GLY A 169 -56.74 -2.00 -17.43
C GLY A 169 -55.53 -2.40 -16.58
N ALA A 170 -54.39 -2.56 -17.26
CA ALA A 170 -53.03 -2.18 -16.87
C ALA A 170 -52.54 -2.29 -15.39
N ALA A 171 -51.35 -2.92 -15.30
CA ALA A 171 -50.27 -2.76 -14.32
C ALA A 171 -50.11 -3.88 -13.28
N GLY A 172 -48.97 -4.59 -13.41
CA GLY A 172 -48.26 -5.21 -12.29
C GLY A 172 -48.79 -6.57 -11.84
N ALA A 173 -48.56 -7.62 -12.64
CA ALA A 173 -48.58 -8.99 -12.15
C ALA A 173 -47.36 -9.25 -11.25
N HIS A 174 -47.48 -8.84 -9.98
CA HIS A 174 -47.04 -9.63 -8.83
C HIS A 174 -48.02 -10.80 -8.74
N GLU A 175 -47.71 -12.04 -8.36
CA GLU A 175 -46.55 -12.66 -7.76
C GLU A 175 -46.90 -14.15 -7.81
N HIS A 176 -46.04 -14.95 -8.41
CA HIS A 176 -45.75 -16.32 -7.97
C HIS A 176 -44.39 -16.68 -8.59
N GLU A 177 -43.38 -15.87 -8.29
CA GLU A 177 -42.02 -16.39 -8.32
C GLU A 177 -41.94 -17.43 -7.21
N HIS A 178 -41.83 -18.69 -7.62
CA HIS A 178 -41.29 -19.72 -6.75
C HIS A 178 -39.92 -19.22 -6.28
N GLU A 179 -39.87 -18.73 -5.04
CA GLU A 179 -38.64 -18.43 -4.32
C GLU A 179 -37.95 -19.78 -4.07
N HIS A 180 -37.34 -20.33 -5.12
CA HIS A 180 -36.27 -21.29 -4.97
C HIS A 180 -35.17 -20.52 -4.27
N GLY A 181 -35.03 -20.75 -2.96
CA GLY A 181 -33.85 -20.37 -2.20
C GLY A 181 -32.64 -20.98 -2.91
N HIS A 182 -32.10 -20.25 -3.87
CA HIS A 182 -30.91 -20.63 -4.60
C HIS A 182 -29.81 -20.63 -3.57
N ALA A 183 -29.47 -21.83 -3.07
CA ALA A 183 -28.23 -22.05 -2.35
C ALA A 183 -27.13 -21.38 -3.17
N ALA A 184 -26.54 -20.32 -2.61
CA ALA A 184 -25.49 -19.58 -3.30
C ALA A 184 -24.41 -20.57 -3.72
N TRP A 185 -24.10 -20.63 -5.01
CA TRP A 185 -23.16 -21.60 -5.54
C TRP A 185 -21.84 -21.53 -4.76
N GLN A 186 -21.36 -22.69 -4.30
CA GLN A 186 -20.07 -22.84 -3.66
C GLN A 186 -19.33 -24.04 -4.27
N PRO A 187 -18.00 -23.95 -4.45
CA PRO A 187 -17.21 -25.08 -4.95
C PRO A 187 -17.32 -26.31 -4.06
N GLU A 188 -17.40 -27.49 -4.65
CA GLU A 188 -17.37 -28.74 -3.89
C GLU A 188 -16.02 -28.91 -3.17
N ASN A 189 -16.07 -29.58 -2.02
CA ASN A 189 -14.88 -29.93 -1.26
C ASN A 189 -13.90 -30.77 -2.09
N GLY A 190 -12.60 -30.60 -1.81
CA GLY A 190 -11.54 -31.37 -2.48
C GLY A 190 -10.84 -30.61 -3.60
N VAL A 191 -10.86 -31.15 -4.82
CA VAL A 191 -10.10 -30.61 -5.97
C VAL A 191 -10.71 -29.32 -6.50
N GLU A 192 -12.04 -29.24 -6.59
CA GLU A 192 -12.74 -28.07 -7.12
C GLU A 192 -12.48 -26.82 -6.25
N ARG A 193 -12.72 -26.91 -4.93
CA ARG A 193 -12.35 -25.84 -3.98
C ARG A 193 -10.88 -25.45 -4.10
N SER A 194 -9.96 -26.42 -4.15
CA SER A 194 -8.52 -26.12 -4.23
C SER A 194 -8.14 -25.39 -5.53
N PHE A 195 -8.77 -25.74 -6.65
CA PHE A 195 -8.55 -25.07 -7.94
C PHE A 195 -9.05 -23.63 -7.94
N PHE A 196 -10.29 -23.39 -7.48
CA PHE A 196 -10.83 -22.04 -7.42
C PHE A 196 -10.12 -21.16 -6.40
N THR A 197 -9.69 -21.72 -5.25
CA THR A 197 -8.82 -21.01 -4.30
C THR A 197 -7.51 -20.60 -4.96
N ALA A 198 -6.84 -21.53 -5.67
CA ALA A 198 -5.58 -21.21 -6.35
C ALA A 198 -5.77 -20.14 -7.45
N LEU A 199 -6.87 -20.20 -8.19
CA LEU A 199 -7.20 -19.20 -9.21
C LEU A 199 -7.46 -17.82 -8.58
N ALA A 200 -8.18 -17.77 -7.46
CA ALA A 200 -8.43 -16.55 -6.71
C ALA A 200 -7.11 -15.96 -6.16
N ASP A 201 -6.26 -16.79 -5.55
CA ASP A 201 -4.95 -16.38 -5.03
C ASP A 201 -4.05 -15.83 -6.14
N VAL A 202 -3.99 -16.49 -7.29
CA VAL A 202 -3.23 -16.01 -8.46
C VAL A 202 -3.78 -14.67 -8.96
N SER A 203 -5.10 -14.54 -9.07
CA SER A 203 -5.73 -13.30 -9.54
C SER A 203 -5.44 -12.13 -8.60
N MET A 204 -5.60 -12.35 -7.29
CA MET A 204 -5.23 -11.39 -6.24
C MET A 204 -3.75 -11.04 -6.29
N ALA A 205 -2.87 -12.03 -6.42
CA ALA A 205 -1.42 -11.85 -6.46
C ALA A 205 -0.96 -11.04 -7.67
N VAL A 206 -1.58 -11.25 -8.84
CA VAL A 206 -1.34 -10.42 -10.02
C VAL A 206 -1.79 -8.98 -9.77
N GLY A 207 -2.95 -8.77 -9.13
CA GLY A 207 -3.44 -7.45 -8.73
C GLY A 207 -2.46 -6.70 -7.82
N PHE A 208 -2.01 -7.33 -6.73
CA PHE A 208 -0.98 -6.74 -5.85
C PHE A 208 0.38 -6.58 -6.55
N GLY A 209 0.73 -7.51 -7.45
CA GLY A 209 1.92 -7.42 -8.29
C GLY A 209 1.92 -6.16 -9.17
N LEU A 210 0.76 -5.78 -9.71
CA LEU A 210 0.61 -4.52 -10.48
C LEU A 210 0.83 -3.29 -9.60
N LEU A 211 0.27 -3.29 -8.38
CA LEU A 211 0.48 -2.20 -7.43
C LEU A 211 1.97 -2.05 -7.06
N LEU A 212 2.65 -3.16 -6.75
CA LEU A 212 4.08 -3.15 -6.43
C LEU A 212 4.93 -2.70 -7.62
N ALA A 213 4.69 -3.24 -8.81
CA ALA A 213 5.42 -2.85 -10.02
C ALA A 213 5.19 -1.37 -10.37
N GLY A 214 3.97 -0.86 -10.20
CA GLY A 214 3.64 0.56 -10.34
C GLY A 214 4.41 1.44 -9.34
N ALA A 215 4.44 1.05 -8.06
CA ALA A 215 5.16 1.78 -7.03
C ALA A 215 6.69 1.79 -7.26
N ILE A 216 7.27 0.66 -7.68
CA ILE A 216 8.67 0.55 -8.07
C ILE A 216 8.97 1.44 -9.29
N SER A 217 8.06 1.49 -10.27
CA SER A 217 8.17 2.35 -11.45
C SER A 217 8.22 3.83 -11.08
N LEU A 218 7.31 4.30 -10.20
CA LEU A 218 7.30 5.68 -9.70
C LEU A 218 8.58 6.05 -8.95
N ARG A 219 9.25 5.08 -8.32
CA ARG A 219 10.55 5.30 -7.66
C ARG A 219 11.69 5.55 -8.66
N GLY A 220 11.54 5.09 -9.91
CA GLY A 220 12.50 5.32 -11.00
C GLY A 220 13.83 4.57 -10.87
N LYS A 221 13.97 3.63 -9.92
CA LYS A 221 15.19 2.83 -9.70
C LYS A 221 14.86 1.36 -9.58
N ALA A 222 15.42 0.54 -10.47
CA ALA A 222 15.31 -0.92 -10.41
C ALA A 222 16.29 -1.48 -9.36
N GLY A 223 15.90 -1.43 -8.08
CA GLY A 223 16.72 -1.87 -6.95
C GLY A 223 16.91 -3.39 -6.81
N GLY A 224 16.49 -4.18 -7.80
CA GLY A 224 16.57 -5.64 -7.81
C GLY A 224 15.71 -6.30 -6.71
N TRP A 225 16.02 -7.56 -6.39
CA TRP A 225 15.25 -8.37 -5.45
C TRP A 225 15.26 -7.85 -4.00
N ARG A 226 16.35 -7.21 -3.54
CA ARG A 226 16.44 -6.64 -2.19
C ARG A 226 15.51 -5.46 -2.00
N ALA A 227 15.45 -4.55 -2.98
CA ALA A 227 14.48 -3.47 -2.95
C ALA A 227 13.05 -4.00 -3.06
N GLY A 228 12.84 -5.02 -3.90
CA GLY A 228 11.58 -5.74 -4.00
C GLY A 228 11.11 -6.33 -2.67
N LEU A 229 12.00 -6.96 -1.91
CA LEU A 229 11.71 -7.48 -0.57
C LEU A 229 11.19 -6.39 0.37
N LEU A 230 11.82 -5.22 0.37
CA LEU A 230 11.38 -4.08 1.19
C LEU A 230 10.01 -3.54 0.75
N TRP A 231 9.74 -3.49 -0.56
CA TRP A 231 8.42 -3.15 -1.09
C TRP A 231 7.36 -4.18 -0.70
N GLY A 232 7.70 -5.48 -0.73
CA GLY A 232 6.83 -6.55 -0.27
C GLY A 232 6.54 -6.45 1.23
N ALA A 233 7.56 -6.23 2.06
CA ALA A 233 7.40 -6.02 3.49
C ALA A 233 6.55 -4.77 3.81
N ALA A 234 6.71 -3.69 3.05
CA ALA A 234 5.84 -2.52 3.16
C ALA A 234 4.39 -2.84 2.75
N GLY A 235 4.19 -3.62 1.69
CA GLY A 235 2.88 -4.10 1.28
C GLY A 235 2.21 -4.95 2.36
N TYR A 236 2.93 -5.91 2.94
CA TYR A 236 2.47 -6.70 4.08
C TYR A 236 2.05 -5.80 5.26
N ALA A 237 2.89 -4.82 5.61
CA ALA A 237 2.61 -3.91 6.71
C ALA A 237 1.32 -3.10 6.47
N VAL A 238 1.10 -2.64 5.23
CA VAL A 238 -0.01 -1.75 4.87
C VAL A 238 -1.32 -2.50 4.66
N PHE A 239 -1.31 -3.60 3.89
CA PHE A 239 -2.53 -4.30 3.48
C PHE A 239 -2.99 -5.37 4.47
N PHE A 240 -2.09 -5.91 5.28
CA PHE A 240 -2.41 -6.98 6.22
C PHE A 240 -2.13 -6.58 7.67
N LEU A 241 -0.88 -6.28 8.02
CA LEU A 241 -0.46 -6.13 9.42
C LEU A 241 -1.17 -4.98 10.14
N ALA A 242 -1.19 -3.78 9.55
CA ALA A 242 -1.86 -2.65 10.18
C ALA A 242 -3.38 -2.92 10.34
N PRO A 243 -4.14 -3.33 9.31
CA PRO A 243 -5.53 -3.71 9.53
C PRO A 243 -5.73 -4.83 10.56
N SER A 244 -4.86 -5.86 10.57
CA SER A 244 -5.03 -7.00 11.47
C SER A 244 -4.77 -6.70 12.94
N LEU A 245 -4.08 -5.60 13.26
CA LEU A 245 -3.94 -5.13 14.64
C LEU A 245 -5.26 -4.64 15.25
N GLY A 246 -6.22 -4.19 14.42
CA GLY A 246 -7.55 -3.78 14.88
C GLY A 246 -8.63 -4.82 14.62
N LEU A 247 -8.58 -5.49 13.46
CA LEU A 247 -9.46 -6.57 13.08
C LEU A 247 -8.64 -7.80 12.72
N PRO A 248 -8.25 -8.64 13.71
CA PRO A 248 -7.54 -9.88 13.43
C PRO A 248 -8.40 -10.79 12.53
N PRO A 249 -7.78 -11.68 11.73
CA PRO A 249 -8.52 -12.61 10.91
C PRO A 249 -9.34 -13.56 11.80
N GLU A 250 -10.63 -13.71 11.47
CA GLU A 250 -11.60 -14.47 12.25
C GLU A 250 -11.86 -15.84 11.62
N VAL A 251 -12.07 -16.85 12.46
CA VAL A 251 -12.44 -18.21 12.03
C VAL A 251 -13.93 -18.27 11.63
N PRO A 252 -14.33 -19.23 10.77
CA PRO A 252 -15.74 -19.52 10.51
C PRO A 252 -16.56 -19.66 11.80
N GLY A 253 -17.83 -19.26 11.76
CA GLY A 253 -18.70 -19.24 12.94
C GLY A 253 -18.42 -18.13 13.97
N THR A 254 -17.59 -17.12 13.66
CA THR A 254 -17.35 -15.96 14.54
C THR A 254 -18.33 -14.82 14.23
N ALA A 255 -18.94 -14.25 15.27
CA ALA A 255 -19.83 -13.11 15.15
C ALA A 255 -19.09 -11.88 14.63
N ALA A 256 -19.60 -11.33 13.53
CA ALA A 256 -18.96 -10.27 12.80
C ALA A 256 -19.63 -8.90 12.98
N ALA A 257 -18.83 -7.84 13.01
CA ALA A 257 -19.33 -6.47 12.83
C ALA A 257 -19.91 -6.30 11.40
N PRO A 258 -20.81 -5.32 11.18
CA PRO A 258 -21.39 -5.07 9.86
C PRO A 258 -20.32 -4.95 8.76
N LEU A 259 -20.52 -5.67 7.66
CA LEU A 259 -19.52 -5.80 6.59
C LEU A 259 -19.04 -4.45 6.05
N ALA A 260 -19.97 -3.52 5.80
CA ALA A 260 -19.65 -2.18 5.29
C ALA A 260 -18.73 -1.40 6.24
N ALA A 261 -18.93 -1.52 7.56
CA ALA A 261 -18.10 -0.85 8.56
C ALA A 261 -16.67 -1.40 8.53
N ARG A 262 -16.50 -2.72 8.42
CA ARG A 262 -15.18 -3.36 8.29
C ARG A 262 -14.46 -2.95 7.02
N GLN A 263 -15.17 -2.91 5.90
CA GLN A 263 -14.61 -2.50 4.60
C GLN A 263 -14.13 -1.04 4.63
N LEU A 264 -14.94 -0.13 5.18
CA LEU A 264 -14.56 1.28 5.33
C LEU A 264 -13.37 1.46 6.28
N TRP A 265 -13.38 0.76 7.42
CA TRP A 265 -12.29 0.82 8.38
C TRP A 265 -10.99 0.23 7.81
N TRP A 266 -11.07 -0.91 7.11
CA TRP A 266 -9.93 -1.52 6.43
C TRP A 266 -9.34 -0.57 5.39
N LEU A 267 -10.18 0.02 4.53
CA LEU A 267 -9.73 0.94 3.49
C LEU A 267 -9.09 2.20 4.11
N ALA A 268 -9.70 2.77 5.15
CA ALA A 268 -9.14 3.91 5.87
C ALA A 268 -7.77 3.58 6.48
N THR A 269 -7.63 2.39 7.09
CA THR A 269 -6.38 1.92 7.70
C THR A 269 -5.29 1.70 6.65
N VAL A 270 -5.62 1.10 5.50
CA VAL A 270 -4.70 0.89 4.37
C VAL A 270 -4.22 2.23 3.81
N LEU A 271 -5.14 3.18 3.56
CA LEU A 271 -4.78 4.50 3.01
C LEU A 271 -3.93 5.31 3.99
N ALA A 272 -4.30 5.30 5.28
CA ALA A 272 -3.54 5.95 6.34
C ALA A 272 -2.15 5.32 6.48
N SER A 273 -2.05 4.00 6.51
CA SER A 273 -0.78 3.28 6.66
C SER A 273 0.14 3.45 5.45
N GLY A 274 -0.42 3.34 4.24
CA GLY A 274 0.32 3.53 3.00
C GLY A 274 0.89 4.95 2.88
N THR A 275 0.07 5.95 3.22
CA THR A 275 0.47 7.36 3.20
C THR A 275 1.45 7.68 4.34
N GLY A 276 1.20 7.18 5.55
CA GLY A 276 2.03 7.37 6.73
C GLY A 276 3.43 6.81 6.53
N LEU A 277 3.52 5.56 6.07
CA LEU A 277 4.79 4.91 5.75
C LEU A 277 5.53 5.64 4.62
N SER A 278 4.81 6.08 3.58
CA SER A 278 5.39 6.87 2.49
C SER A 278 5.99 8.19 2.96
N LEU A 279 5.31 8.91 3.86
CA LEU A 279 5.81 10.14 4.46
C LEU A 279 7.06 9.87 5.31
N ILE A 280 7.06 8.84 6.15
CA ILE A 280 8.20 8.50 7.00
C ILE A 280 9.46 8.19 6.17
N VAL A 281 9.30 7.38 5.12
CA VAL A 281 10.40 6.89 4.30
C VAL A 281 10.89 7.94 3.30
N PHE A 282 9.98 8.69 2.67
CA PHE A 282 10.32 9.56 1.55
C PHE A 282 10.35 11.07 1.86
N ALA A 283 9.70 11.53 2.93
CA ALA A 283 9.72 12.95 3.25
C ALA A 283 11.09 13.39 3.78
N ARG A 284 11.54 14.57 3.35
CA ARG A 284 12.78 15.21 3.83
C ARG A 284 12.57 16.01 5.10
N ALA A 285 11.40 16.63 5.25
CA ALA A 285 11.07 17.47 6.40
C ALA A 285 10.64 16.60 7.59
N TRP A 286 11.27 16.81 8.75
CA TRP A 286 10.97 16.05 9.96
C TRP A 286 9.51 16.18 10.44
N PRO A 287 8.84 17.36 10.33
CA PRO A 287 7.41 17.46 10.64
C PRO A 287 6.51 16.55 9.80
N LEU A 288 6.86 16.31 8.53
CA LEU A 288 6.10 15.37 7.68
C LEU A 288 6.28 13.93 8.12
N LYS A 289 7.44 13.57 8.68
CA LYS A 289 7.67 12.24 9.25
C LYS A 289 6.86 12.03 10.52
N LEU A 290 6.78 13.06 11.38
CA LEU A 290 5.88 13.05 12.54
C LEU A 290 4.42 12.92 12.11
N GLY A 291 4.00 13.67 11.09
CA GLY A 291 2.68 13.53 10.50
C GLY A 291 2.41 12.12 9.97
N GLY A 292 3.40 11.48 9.34
CA GLY A 292 3.30 10.09 8.89
C GLY A 292 3.18 9.08 10.05
N ALA A 293 3.91 9.30 11.15
CA ALA A 293 3.79 8.47 12.35
C ALA A 293 2.42 8.64 13.03
N ALA A 294 1.93 9.88 13.12
CA ALA A 294 0.57 10.16 13.61
C ALA A 294 -0.49 9.48 12.72
N LEU A 295 -0.30 9.49 11.40
CA LEU A 295 -1.23 8.86 10.47
C LEU A 295 -1.24 7.33 10.59
N LEU A 296 -0.11 6.70 10.93
CA LEU A 296 -0.08 5.26 11.25
C LEU A 296 -0.87 4.92 12.51
N LEU A 297 -0.82 5.79 13.53
CA LEU A 297 -1.52 5.57 14.79
C LEU A 297 -3.02 5.88 14.70
N LEU A 298 -3.42 6.80 13.81
CA LEU A 298 -4.77 7.33 13.73
C LEU A 298 -5.87 6.24 13.65
N PRO A 299 -5.79 5.23 12.76
CA PRO A 299 -6.86 4.22 12.66
C PRO A 299 -7.02 3.38 13.93
N HIS A 300 -5.91 3.17 14.65
CA HIS A 300 -5.89 2.41 15.91
C HIS A 300 -6.45 3.22 17.09
N LEU A 301 -6.33 4.55 17.05
CA LEU A 301 -6.94 5.44 18.04
C LEU A 301 -8.44 5.58 17.84
N VAL A 302 -8.92 5.55 16.59
CA VAL A 302 -10.35 5.54 16.28
C VAL A 302 -10.99 4.21 16.71
N GLY A 303 -10.24 3.11 16.63
CA GLY A 303 -10.71 1.78 16.99
C GLY A 303 -11.43 1.09 15.84
N ALA A 304 -11.36 -0.24 15.84
CA ALA A 304 -11.99 -1.08 14.84
C ALA A 304 -13.46 -1.37 15.18
N PRO A 305 -14.36 -1.49 14.17
CA PRO A 305 -15.75 -1.85 14.40
C PRO A 305 -15.85 -3.29 14.93
N GLN A 306 -16.46 -3.46 16.11
CA GLN A 306 -16.66 -4.76 16.76
C GLN A 306 -18.10 -5.24 16.60
N ALA A 307 -18.32 -6.55 16.76
CA ALA A 307 -19.67 -7.10 16.85
C ALA A 307 -20.37 -6.59 18.11
N LEU A 308 -21.69 -6.39 18.04
CA LEU A 308 -22.49 -5.95 19.20
C LEU A 308 -22.53 -7.00 20.31
N LEU A 309 -22.55 -8.28 19.92
CA LEU A 309 -22.49 -9.43 20.82
C LEU A 309 -21.31 -10.29 20.39
N PRO A 310 -20.19 -10.29 21.14
CA PRO A 310 -19.06 -11.16 20.86
C PRO A 310 -19.48 -12.63 21.06
N ALA A 311 -19.45 -13.41 19.99
CA ALA A 311 -19.69 -14.85 20.03
C ALA A 311 -18.78 -15.53 19.01
N SER A 312 -18.29 -16.73 19.33
CA SER A 312 -17.57 -17.59 18.40
C SER A 312 -17.93 -19.04 18.69
N ALA A 313 -18.23 -19.80 17.64
CA ALA A 313 -18.51 -21.23 17.76
C ALA A 313 -17.25 -22.04 18.09
N ALA A 314 -16.09 -21.60 17.59
CA ALA A 314 -14.83 -22.30 17.75
C ALA A 314 -14.10 -21.91 19.06
N PRO A 315 -13.30 -22.83 19.64
CA PRO A 315 -12.50 -22.54 20.82
C PRO A 315 -11.41 -21.50 20.54
N GLU A 316 -11.05 -20.71 21.56
CA GLU A 316 -10.08 -19.61 21.48
C GLU A 316 -8.70 -20.06 20.98
N GLU A 317 -8.27 -21.28 21.34
CA GLU A 317 -7.00 -21.84 20.85
C GLU A 317 -6.95 -21.96 19.33
N LEU A 318 -8.06 -22.35 18.71
CA LEU A 318 -8.19 -22.49 17.26
C LEU A 318 -8.19 -21.11 16.59
N ALA A 319 -8.88 -20.13 17.18
CA ALA A 319 -8.84 -18.74 16.71
C ALA A 319 -7.41 -18.17 16.72
N HIS A 320 -6.64 -18.37 17.79
CA HIS A 320 -5.24 -17.95 17.84
C HIS A 320 -4.37 -18.65 16.81
N ALA A 321 -4.52 -19.97 16.63
CA ALA A 321 -3.81 -20.71 15.59
C ALA A 321 -4.10 -20.15 14.20
N PHE A 322 -5.35 -19.79 13.92
CA PHE A 322 -5.75 -19.17 12.65
C PHE A 322 -5.11 -17.79 12.45
N ILE A 323 -5.04 -16.96 13.50
CA ILE A 323 -4.38 -15.66 13.46
C ILE A 323 -2.90 -15.82 13.06
N TYR A 324 -2.18 -16.72 13.72
CA TYR A 324 -0.75 -16.93 13.42
C TYR A 324 -0.53 -17.55 12.03
N ALA A 325 -1.31 -18.58 11.66
CA ALA A 325 -1.21 -19.21 10.36
C ALA A 325 -1.46 -18.20 9.23
N THR A 326 -2.52 -17.40 9.35
CA THR A 326 -2.86 -16.38 8.36
C THR A 326 -1.81 -15.27 8.31
N ALA A 327 -1.30 -14.82 9.46
CA ALA A 327 -0.26 -13.80 9.51
C ALA A 327 1.05 -14.25 8.86
N LEU A 328 1.48 -15.49 9.11
CA LEU A 328 2.69 -16.08 8.54
C LEU A 328 2.51 -16.36 7.04
N ALA A 329 1.38 -16.91 6.63
CA ALA A 329 1.08 -17.16 5.22
C ALA A 329 1.10 -15.85 4.40
N ASN A 330 0.46 -14.80 4.90
CA ASN A 330 0.48 -13.48 4.28
C ASN A 330 1.90 -12.88 4.26
N ALA A 331 2.66 -12.99 5.35
CA ALA A 331 4.04 -12.52 5.39
C ALA A 331 4.89 -13.22 4.32
N ALA A 332 4.83 -14.54 4.26
CA ALA A 332 5.57 -15.32 3.25
C ALA A 332 5.18 -14.91 1.83
N PHE A 333 3.87 -14.81 1.54
CA PHE A 333 3.36 -14.36 0.26
C PHE A 333 3.90 -12.98 -0.14
N TRP A 334 3.79 -11.99 0.73
CA TRP A 334 4.22 -10.62 0.42
C TRP A 334 5.73 -10.51 0.20
N LEU A 335 6.53 -11.26 0.96
CA LEU A 335 7.99 -11.28 0.79
C LEU A 335 8.37 -11.96 -0.53
N VAL A 336 7.73 -13.07 -0.89
CA VAL A 336 7.92 -13.76 -2.19
C VAL A 336 7.46 -12.86 -3.34
N LEU A 337 6.25 -12.29 -3.27
CA LEU A 337 5.72 -11.38 -4.29
C LEU A 337 6.64 -10.17 -4.47
N GLY A 338 7.05 -9.54 -3.37
CA GLY A 338 7.95 -8.38 -3.41
C GLY A 338 9.32 -8.70 -4.02
N THR A 339 9.96 -9.79 -3.59
CA THR A 339 11.26 -10.22 -4.14
C THR A 339 11.18 -10.53 -5.64
N LEU A 340 10.16 -11.29 -6.05
CA LEU A 340 9.92 -11.63 -7.46
C LEU A 340 9.59 -10.38 -8.28
N ALA A 341 8.74 -9.47 -7.77
CA ALA A 341 8.42 -8.22 -8.44
C ALA A 341 9.69 -7.37 -8.65
N GLY A 342 10.53 -7.20 -7.63
CA GLY A 342 11.80 -6.47 -7.77
C GLY A 342 12.79 -7.14 -8.73
N PHE A 343 12.83 -8.48 -8.73
CA PHE A 343 13.67 -9.27 -9.64
C PHE A 343 13.21 -9.14 -11.10
N PHE A 344 11.94 -9.43 -11.39
CA PHE A 344 11.40 -9.36 -12.75
C PHE A 344 11.34 -7.94 -13.28
N TYR A 345 11.05 -6.95 -12.42
CA TYR A 345 11.07 -5.55 -12.82
C TYR A 345 12.47 -5.14 -13.29
N LYS A 346 13.54 -5.61 -12.63
CA LYS A 346 14.92 -5.37 -13.08
C LYS A 346 15.29 -6.20 -14.33
N LYS A 347 14.75 -7.40 -14.47
CA LYS A 347 15.03 -8.28 -15.62
C LYS A 347 14.40 -7.76 -16.91
N PHE A 348 13.19 -7.20 -16.85
CA PHE A 348 12.48 -6.61 -17.98
C PHE A 348 12.80 -5.12 -18.17
N ALA A 349 13.93 -4.66 -17.61
CA ALA A 349 14.29 -3.26 -17.48
C ALA A 349 14.89 -2.61 -18.71
#